data_AF-A0A9R1LZR5-F1
#
_entry.id   AF-A0A9R1LZR5-F1
#
_cell.length_a   1.000
_cell.length_b   1.000
_cell.length_c   1.000
_cell.angle_alpha   90.00
_cell.angle_beta   90.00
_cell.angle_gamma   90.00
#
_symmetry.space_group_name_H-M   'P 1'
#
loop_
_entity.id
_entity.type
_entity.pdbx_description
1 polymer ?
#
loop_
_entity_poly.entity_id
_entity_poly.type
_entity_poly.pdbx_seq_one_letter_code
_entity_poly.pdbx_strand_id
1 'polypeptide(L)'
;MAQFFGAGDAREQCSGGVEIKDMEAAVFKAMLGFIYTDAVPKFKKRKEAVTVMAQRLLAAADRFGLDRLQLICVGKLSAGSISINTVATTLALAEQHRCSELKAKCVEFILGTPAILDAVLATDGYKHLESSCPFVVIDLLKAARGRKI
;
A
#
# COMPACT_ATOMS: atom_id res chain seq x y z
N MET A 1 2.03 2.58 -13.71
CA MET A 1 1.71 2.40 -15.15
C MET A 1 0.47 1.52 -15.18
N ALA A 2 -0.68 2.09 -15.55
CA ALA A 2 -1.94 1.35 -15.62
C ALA A 2 -1.93 0.43 -16.85
N GLN A 3 -2.17 -0.87 -16.65
CA GLN A 3 -2.04 -1.88 -17.72
C GLN A 3 -3.23 -1.92 -18.69
N PHE A 4 -4.31 -1.18 -18.47
CA PHE A 4 -5.60 -1.58 -19.02
C PHE A 4 -6.03 -0.92 -20.34
N PHE A 5 -5.42 0.19 -20.79
CA PHE A 5 -5.81 0.82 -22.06
C PHE A 5 -4.66 1.45 -22.86
N GLY A 6 -3.48 0.82 -22.86
CA GLY A 6 -2.41 1.14 -23.82
C GLY A 6 -2.37 0.07 -24.89
N ALA A 7 -2.75 0.41 -26.13
CA ALA A 7 -2.66 -0.40 -27.36
C ALA A 7 -2.30 -1.89 -27.13
N GLY A 8 -3.32 -2.71 -26.89
CA GLY A 8 -3.15 -4.12 -26.53
C GLY A 8 -2.37 -4.91 -27.59
N ASP A 9 -1.49 -5.79 -27.12
CA ASP A 9 -0.86 -6.84 -27.93
C ASP A 9 -1.95 -7.54 -28.76
N ALA A 10 -1.68 -7.76 -30.05
CA ALA A 10 -2.62 -8.27 -31.05
C ALA A 10 -3.30 -9.62 -30.71
N ARG A 11 -2.93 -10.27 -29.59
CA ARG A 11 -3.53 -11.49 -29.07
C ARG A 11 -4.84 -11.27 -28.28
N GLU A 12 -5.05 -10.12 -27.64
CA GLU A 12 -6.31 -9.86 -26.91
C GLU A 12 -7.48 -9.54 -27.85
N GLN A 13 -7.19 -9.15 -29.09
CA GLN A 13 -8.19 -8.72 -30.08
C GLN A 13 -8.97 -9.89 -30.71
N CYS A 14 -8.47 -11.13 -30.63
CA CYS A 14 -9.10 -12.28 -31.28
C CYS A 14 -9.84 -13.24 -30.33
N SER A 15 -9.63 -13.16 -29.01
CA SER A 15 -10.24 -14.09 -28.03
C SER A 15 -11.41 -13.50 -27.24
N GLY A 16 -11.62 -12.18 -27.28
CA GLY A 16 -12.70 -11.51 -26.51
C GLY A 16 -12.54 -11.60 -24.98
N GLY A 17 -11.38 -12.05 -24.49
CA GLY A 17 -11.12 -12.27 -23.07
C GLY A 17 -9.73 -11.79 -22.65
N VAL A 18 -9.66 -11.13 -21.49
CA VAL A 18 -8.42 -10.66 -20.87
C VAL A 18 -8.04 -11.60 -19.72
N GLU A 19 -6.83 -12.14 -19.75
CA GLU A 19 -6.32 -13.02 -18.69
C GLU A 19 -5.66 -12.19 -17.58
N ILE A 20 -6.18 -12.28 -16.35
CA ILE A 20 -5.63 -11.58 -15.19
C ILE A 20 -4.80 -12.56 -14.36
N LYS A 21 -3.48 -12.45 -14.47
CA LYS A 21 -2.52 -13.25 -13.69
C LYS A 21 -2.22 -12.61 -12.33
N ASP A 22 -1.87 -13.44 -11.34
CA ASP A 22 -1.40 -13.03 -10.01
C ASP A 22 -2.41 -12.22 -9.17
N MET A 23 -3.70 -12.55 -9.29
CA MET A 23 -4.75 -11.92 -8.47
C MET A 23 -5.72 -12.95 -7.93
N GLU A 24 -5.98 -12.89 -6.62
CA GLU A 24 -7.02 -13.71 -6.01
C GLU A 24 -8.41 -13.28 -6.50
N ALA A 25 -9.28 -14.27 -6.76
CA ALA A 25 -10.66 -14.03 -7.19
C ALA A 25 -11.45 -13.13 -6.23
N ALA A 26 -11.18 -13.21 -4.93
CA ALA A 26 -11.84 -12.37 -3.92
C ALA A 26 -11.44 -10.90 -4.04
N VAL A 27 -10.15 -10.62 -4.30
CA VAL A 27 -9.61 -9.27 -4.50
C VAL A 27 -10.14 -8.69 -5.80
N PHE A 28 -10.14 -9.49 -6.87
CA PHE A 28 -10.68 -9.08 -8.17
C PHE A 28 -12.18 -8.76 -8.09
N LYS A 29 -12.97 -9.60 -7.39
CA LYS A 29 -14.41 -9.34 -7.17
C LYS A 29 -14.65 -8.05 -6.39
N ALA A 30 -13.82 -7.75 -5.38
CA ALA A 30 -13.91 -6.51 -4.63
C ALA A 30 -13.56 -5.28 -5.50
N MET A 31 -12.53 -5.40 -6.34
CA MET A 31 -12.13 -4.36 -7.29
C MET A 31 -13.23 -4.09 -8.33
N LEU A 32 -13.79 -5.13 -8.94
CA LEU A 32 -14.92 -5.00 -9.87
C LEU A 32 -16.14 -4.36 -9.18
N GLY A 33 -16.45 -4.77 -7.96
CA GLY A 33 -17.51 -4.15 -7.16
C GLY A 33 -17.29 -2.64 -7.03
N PHE A 34 -16.07 -2.21 -6.72
CA PHE A 34 -15.73 -0.80 -6.66
C PHE A 34 -15.87 -0.10 -8.02
N ILE A 35 -15.35 -0.68 -9.10
CA ILE A 35 -15.44 -0.10 -10.47
C ILE A 35 -16.89 0.14 -10.87
N TYR A 36 -17.78 -0.82 -10.61
CA TYR A 36 -19.18 -0.76 -11.06
C TYR A 36 -20.13 -0.03 -10.12
N THR A 37 -19.82 0.06 -8.83
CA THR A 37 -20.77 0.59 -7.82
C THR A 37 -20.21 1.71 -6.97
N ASP A 38 -18.94 2.04 -7.13
CA ASP A 38 -18.18 2.96 -6.27
C ASP A 38 -18.21 2.59 -4.77
N ALA A 39 -18.68 1.38 -4.44
CA ALA A 39 -18.88 0.96 -3.07
C ALA A 39 -17.57 0.48 -2.46
N VAL A 40 -17.25 1.00 -1.27
CA VAL A 40 -16.10 0.56 -0.48
C VAL A 40 -16.23 -0.93 -0.19
N PRO A 41 -15.20 -1.75 -0.49
CA PRO A 41 -15.19 -3.17 -0.18
C PRO A 41 -15.54 -3.41 1.28
N LYS A 42 -16.58 -4.21 1.54
CA LYS A 42 -16.96 -4.57 2.91
C LYS A 42 -15.93 -5.56 3.44
N PHE A 43 -14.94 -5.07 4.18
CA PHE A 43 -13.91 -5.86 4.87
C PHE A 43 -14.52 -6.64 6.05
N LYS A 44 -15.34 -7.65 5.78
CA LYS A 44 -16.14 -8.40 6.78
C LYS A 44 -15.36 -9.48 7.55
N LYS A 45 -14.05 -9.32 7.83
CA LYS A 45 -13.24 -10.36 8.49
C LYS A 45 -12.49 -9.80 9.72
N ARG A 46 -11.84 -10.68 10.52
CA ARG A 46 -10.92 -10.31 11.62
C ARG A 46 -9.90 -9.26 11.16
N LYS A 47 -9.45 -8.37 12.04
CA LYS A 47 -8.53 -7.24 11.73
C LYS A 47 -7.34 -7.64 10.82
N GLU A 48 -6.71 -8.79 11.07
CA GLU A 48 -5.59 -9.30 10.27
C GLU A 48 -5.99 -9.72 8.84
N ALA A 49 -7.17 -10.31 8.65
CA ALA A 49 -7.66 -10.64 7.31
C ALA A 49 -8.10 -9.37 6.54
N VAL A 50 -8.47 -8.30 7.26
CA VAL A 50 -8.76 -6.99 6.67
C VAL A 50 -7.50 -6.31 6.17
N THR A 51 -6.39 -6.38 6.93
CA THR A 51 -5.12 -5.78 6.51
C THR A 51 -4.55 -6.48 5.29
N VAL A 52 -4.54 -7.82 5.25
CA VAL A 52 -4.09 -8.58 4.07
C VAL A 52 -4.94 -8.26 2.85
N MET A 53 -6.27 -8.22 3.00
CA MET A 53 -7.16 -7.85 1.88
C MET A 53 -6.95 -6.42 1.40
N ALA A 54 -6.73 -5.46 2.31
CA ALA A 54 -6.45 -4.08 1.95
C ALA A 54 -5.09 -3.92 1.23
N GLN A 55 -4.06 -4.67 1.65
CA GLN A 55 -2.76 -4.70 0.97
C GLN A 55 -2.87 -5.27 -0.45
N ARG A 56 -3.56 -6.41 -0.61
CA ARG A 56 -3.75 -7.03 -1.93
C ARG A 56 -4.59 -6.16 -2.86
N LEU A 57 -5.62 -5.50 -2.32
CA LEU A 57 -6.46 -4.60 -3.09
C LEU A 57 -5.75 -3.29 -3.45
N LEU A 58 -4.84 -2.81 -2.59
CA LEU A 58 -3.97 -1.68 -2.90
C LEU A 58 -3.05 -2.00 -4.09
N ALA A 59 -2.43 -3.18 -4.10
CA ALA A 59 -1.61 -3.63 -5.23
C ALA A 59 -2.43 -3.76 -6.53
N ALA A 60 -3.68 -4.24 -6.43
CA ALA A 60 -4.60 -4.26 -7.56
C ALA A 60 -4.95 -2.84 -8.04
N ALA A 61 -5.30 -1.94 -7.12
CA ALA A 61 -5.65 -0.57 -7.44
C ALA A 61 -4.51 0.15 -8.18
N ASP A 62 -3.27 -0.02 -7.73
CA ASP A 62 -2.09 0.56 -8.39
C ASP A 62 -1.87 -0.03 -9.81
N ARG A 63 -2.03 -1.35 -9.97
CA ARG A 63 -1.90 -2.02 -11.27
C ARG A 63 -2.94 -1.54 -12.29
N PHE A 64 -4.16 -1.29 -11.83
CA PHE A 64 -5.29 -0.87 -12.67
C PHE A 64 -5.49 0.66 -12.71
N GLY A 65 -4.68 1.45 -12.00
CA GLY A 65 -4.79 2.91 -11.97
C GLY A 65 -6.06 3.43 -11.27
N LEU A 66 -6.51 2.75 -10.22
CA LEU A 66 -7.71 3.10 -9.45
C LEU A 66 -7.37 3.98 -8.24
N ASP A 67 -7.04 5.25 -8.50
CA ASP A 67 -6.53 6.19 -7.48
C ASP A 67 -7.46 6.33 -6.25
N ARG A 68 -8.78 6.38 -6.45
CA ARG A 68 -9.74 6.47 -5.35
C ARG A 68 -9.77 5.20 -4.49
N LEU A 69 -9.69 4.02 -5.10
CA LEU A 69 -9.64 2.75 -4.37
C LEU A 69 -8.34 2.63 -3.59
N GLN A 70 -7.25 3.10 -4.18
CA GLN A 70 -5.94 3.18 -3.54
C GLN A 70 -5.99 4.04 -2.26
N LEU A 71 -6.57 5.25 -2.32
CA LEU A 71 -6.75 6.11 -1.13
C LEU A 71 -7.60 5.43 -0.05
N ILE A 72 -8.68 4.74 -0.43
CA ILE A 72 -9.54 4.01 0.52
C ILE A 72 -8.77 2.87 1.20
N CYS A 73 -8.01 2.08 0.46
CA CYS A 73 -7.22 0.98 1.00
C CYS A 73 -6.12 1.49 1.94
N VAL A 74 -5.44 2.56 1.53
CA VAL A 74 -4.45 3.26 2.35
C VAL A 74 -5.07 3.78 3.65
N GLY A 75 -6.24 4.43 3.59
CA GLY A 75 -6.94 4.93 4.77
C GLY A 75 -7.25 3.80 5.76
N LYS A 76 -7.70 2.65 5.27
CA LYS A 76 -7.97 1.46 6.11
C LYS A 76 -6.70 0.87 6.72
N LEU A 77 -5.60 0.83 5.99
CA LEU A 77 -4.30 0.40 6.52
C LEU A 77 -3.79 1.38 7.58
N SER A 78 -3.92 2.69 7.36
CA SER A 78 -3.50 3.71 8.32
C SER A 78 -4.29 3.67 9.63
N ALA A 79 -5.60 3.45 9.57
CA ALA A 79 -6.47 3.43 10.75
C ALA A 79 -6.37 2.13 11.57
N GLY A 80 -5.97 1.01 10.94
CA GLY A 80 -6.01 -0.31 11.56
C GLY A 80 -4.65 -0.93 11.89
N SER A 81 -3.55 -0.43 11.30
CA SER A 81 -2.28 -1.17 11.29
C SER A 81 -1.01 -0.35 11.52
N ILE A 82 -1.06 0.91 11.96
CA ILE A 82 0.16 1.61 12.38
C ILE A 82 0.52 1.17 13.80
N SER A 83 1.46 0.23 13.88
CA SER A 83 2.10 -0.23 15.11
C SER A 83 3.60 -0.33 14.88
N ILE A 84 4.40 -0.43 15.93
CA ILE A 84 5.87 -0.48 15.84
C ILE A 84 6.34 -1.58 14.86
N ASN A 85 5.70 -2.74 14.86
CA ASN A 85 6.08 -3.87 14.02
C ASN A 85 5.62 -3.76 12.55
N THR A 86 4.60 -2.94 12.29
CA THR A 86 3.92 -2.86 10.99
C THR A 86 4.11 -1.52 10.29
N VAL A 87 4.67 -0.51 10.98
CA VAL A 87 4.91 0.81 10.39
C VAL A 87 5.96 0.75 9.28
N ALA A 88 7.00 -0.08 9.43
CA ALA A 88 8.04 -0.24 8.42
C ALA A 88 7.50 -0.88 7.12
N THR A 89 6.66 -1.90 7.23
CA THR A 89 6.04 -2.55 6.06
C THR A 89 4.98 -1.65 5.41
N THR A 90 4.24 -0.87 6.21
CA THR A 90 3.27 0.11 5.71
C THR A 90 3.95 1.28 5.02
N LEU A 91 5.10 1.73 5.53
CA LEU A 91 5.92 2.77 4.90
C LEU A 91 6.53 2.28 3.58
N ALA A 92 6.99 1.02 3.51
CA ALA A 92 7.45 0.41 2.25
C ALA A 92 6.34 0.40 1.19
N LEU A 93 5.12 0.01 1.59
CA LEU A 93 3.94 0.01 0.72
C LEU A 93 3.56 1.43 0.27
N ALA A 94 3.65 2.41 1.17
CA ALA A 94 3.39 3.81 0.84
C ALA A 94 4.34 4.33 -0.24
N GLU A 95 5.63 4.00 -0.14
CA GLU A 95 6.63 4.36 -1.15
C GLU A 95 6.37 3.65 -2.48
N GLN A 96 6.16 2.33 -2.45
CA GLN A 96 5.94 1.52 -3.66
C GLN A 96 4.74 2.04 -4.47
N HIS A 97 3.69 2.47 -3.78
CA HIS A 97 2.48 3.00 -4.40
C HIS A 97 2.44 4.53 -4.48
N ARG A 98 3.56 5.22 -4.23
CA ARG A 98 3.68 6.70 -4.32
C ARG A 98 2.62 7.47 -3.52
N CYS A 99 2.17 6.91 -2.38
CA CYS A 99 1.16 7.54 -1.54
C CYS A 99 1.80 8.47 -0.50
N SER A 100 1.85 9.76 -0.82
CA SER A 100 2.47 10.79 0.02
C SER A 100 1.82 10.96 1.39
N GLU A 101 0.48 10.89 1.47
CA GLU A 101 -0.26 11.04 2.74
C GLU A 101 0.05 9.92 3.74
N LEU A 102 0.14 8.67 3.26
CA LEU A 102 0.48 7.53 4.11
C LEU A 102 1.94 7.60 4.56
N LYS A 103 2.84 7.96 3.64
CA LYS A 103 4.26 8.19 3.94
C LYS A 103 4.39 9.23 5.05
N ALA A 104 3.70 10.36 4.94
CA ALA A 104 3.71 11.41 5.96
C ALA A 104 3.23 10.90 7.33
N LYS A 105 2.10 10.19 7.40
CA LYS A 105 1.59 9.62 8.66
C LYS A 105 2.53 8.59 9.29
N CYS A 106 3.14 7.72 8.48
CA CYS A 106 4.11 6.74 8.95
C CYS A 106 5.38 7.43 9.50
N VAL A 107 5.90 8.43 8.79
CA VAL A 107 7.05 9.22 9.23
C VAL A 107 6.71 9.99 10.50
N GLU A 108 5.52 10.57 10.61
CA GLU A 108 5.06 11.29 11.79
C GLU A 108 5.03 10.38 13.02
N PHE A 109 4.50 9.16 12.86
CA PHE A 109 4.45 8.14 13.91
C PHE A 109 5.84 7.68 14.34
N ILE A 110 6.72 7.35 13.38
CA ILE A 110 8.10 6.89 13.65
C ILE A 110 8.88 7.95 14.41
N LEU A 111 8.75 9.21 13.99
CA LEU A 111 9.46 10.31 14.63
C LEU A 111 8.75 10.80 15.91
N GLY A 112 7.55 10.33 16.22
CA GLY A 112 6.71 10.82 17.33
C GLY A 112 7.40 10.75 18.69
N THR A 113 8.13 9.68 18.97
CA THR A 113 9.01 9.58 20.14
C THR A 113 10.30 8.84 19.81
N PRO A 114 11.43 9.18 20.47
CA PRO A 114 12.70 8.48 20.28
C PRO A 114 12.59 6.96 20.55
N ALA A 115 11.81 6.58 21.55
CA ALA A 115 11.58 5.17 21.90
C ALA A 115 10.87 4.38 20.78
N ILE A 116 9.94 5.01 20.05
CA ILE A 116 9.29 4.38 18.89
C ILE A 116 10.31 4.23 17.75
N LEU A 117 11.13 5.24 17.49
CA LEU A 117 12.17 5.16 16.48
C LEU A 117 13.15 4.01 16.77
N ASP A 118 13.68 3.92 17.99
CA ASP A 118 14.60 2.85 18.39
C ASP A 118 13.95 1.47 18.30
N ALA A 119 12.68 1.36 18.71
CA ALA A 119 11.94 0.11 18.61
C ALA A 119 11.70 -0.29 17.15
N VAL A 120 11.39 0.65 16.26
CA VAL A 120 11.21 0.40 14.82
C VAL A 120 12.54 -0.03 14.18
N LEU A 121 13.64 0.64 14.49
CA LEU A 121 14.99 0.29 14.00
C LEU A 121 15.41 -1.13 14.42
N ALA A 122 14.95 -1.58 15.59
CA ALA A 122 15.20 -2.94 16.08
C ALA A 122 14.33 -4.02 15.40
N THR A 123 13.27 -3.65 14.67
CA THR A 123 12.39 -4.63 14.01
C THR A 123 12.98 -5.17 12.72
N ASP A 124 12.70 -6.45 12.42
CA ASP A 124 13.06 -7.05 11.13
C ASP A 124 12.33 -6.38 9.94
N GLY A 125 11.18 -5.74 10.20
CA GLY A 125 10.46 -4.94 9.21
C GLY A 125 11.29 -3.76 8.69
N TYR A 126 12.14 -3.15 9.53
CA TYR A 126 13.03 -2.06 9.12
C TYR A 126 14.18 -2.58 8.24
N LYS A 127 14.78 -3.73 8.56
CA LYS A 127 15.81 -4.37 7.71
C LYS A 127 15.26 -4.71 6.31
N HIS A 128 14.01 -5.18 6.26
CA HIS A 128 13.33 -5.43 4.99
C HIS A 128 13.06 -4.13 4.21
N LEU A 129 12.69 -3.04 4.90
CA LEU A 129 12.51 -1.72 4.30
C LEU A 129 13.81 -1.20 3.69
N GLU A 130 14.94 -1.32 4.39
CA GLU A 130 16.26 -0.91 3.90
C GLU A 130 16.66 -1.68 2.63
N SER A 131 16.39 -2.98 2.59
CA SER A 131 16.66 -3.83 1.43
C SER A 131 15.75 -3.55 0.24
N SER A 132 14.48 -3.22 0.50
CA SER A 132 13.46 -3.02 -0.54
C SER A 132 13.48 -1.61 -1.13
N CYS A 133 13.65 -0.59 -0.27
CA CYS A 133 13.48 0.82 -0.62
C CYS A 133 14.48 1.72 0.14
N PRO A 134 15.79 1.71 -0.21
CA PRO A 134 16.82 2.44 0.54
C PRO A 134 16.61 3.97 0.54
N PHE A 135 15.97 4.52 -0.50
CA PHE A 135 15.66 5.95 -0.57
C PHE A 135 14.73 6.44 0.56
N VAL A 136 13.83 5.57 1.03
CA VAL A 136 12.89 5.90 2.12
C VAL A 136 13.64 6.11 3.43
N VAL A 137 14.70 5.34 3.67
CA VAL A 137 15.54 5.49 4.86
C VAL A 137 16.27 6.83 4.83
N ILE A 138 16.78 7.24 3.68
CA ILE A 138 17.43 8.54 3.49
C ILE A 138 16.43 9.68 3.73
N ASP A 139 15.20 9.56 3.22
CA ASP A 139 14.14 10.54 3.46
C ASP A 139 13.73 10.60 4.93
N LEU A 140 13.65 9.45 5.61
CA LEU A 140 13.38 9.38 7.04
C LEU A 140 14.49 10.06 7.85
N LEU A 141 15.75 9.85 7.49
CA LEU A 141 16.91 10.51 8.12
C LEU A 141 16.91 12.02 7.89
N LYS A 142 16.54 12.48 6.70
CA LYS A 142 16.35 13.92 6.41
C LYS A 142 15.20 14.50 7.23
N ALA A 143 14.07 13.79 7.33
CA ALA A 143 12.92 14.21 8.12
C ALA A 143 13.24 14.25 9.62
N ALA A 144 14.01 13.28 10.13
CA ALA A 144 14.51 13.26 11.51
C ALA A 144 15.40 14.47 11.82
N ARG A 145 16.28 14.84 10.87
CA ARG A 145 17.13 16.05 10.99
C ARG A 145 16.36 17.36 10.84
N GLY A 146 15.24 17.35 10.11
CA GLY A 146 14.40 18.53 9.85
C GLY A 146 13.51 18.94 11.02
N ARG A 147 13.22 18.03 11.97
CA ARG A 147 12.62 18.39 13.27
C ARG A 147 13.69 19.05 14.15
N LYS A 148 13.92 20.34 13.93
CA LYS A 148 14.52 21.17 14.99
C LYS A 148 13.58 21.15 16.19
N ILE A 149 14.17 20.80 17.33
CA ILE A 149 13.65 20.97 18.69
C ILE A 149 13.16 22.41 18.89
#